data_AF-A0A9E2CJA4-F1
#
_entry.id   AF-A0A9E2CJA4-F1
#
_cell.length_a   1.000
_cell.length_b   1.000
_cell.length_c   1.000
_cell.angle_alpha   90.00
_cell.angle_beta   90.00
_cell.angle_gamma   90.00
#
_symmetry.space_group_name_H-M   'P 1'
#
loop_
_entity.id
_entity.type
_entity.pdbx_description
1 polymer ?
#
loop_
_entity_poly.entity_id
_entity_poly.type
_entity_poly.pdbx_seq_one_letter_code
_entity_poly.pdbx_strand_id
1 'polypeptide(L)'
;MVHLIRQGHPLGCLKVRPTHRPLAKDERTPTTDGAYWMEDATYLQQPGADCGRYFQAGAAQVEVLRHHGNGLAAGLPVALERFPAGLPIVVESSGAVPHLRPVAVILIVRPPPREMKPSTLAILPQVTDLLINTSDDAPSSDRAAAALGVDFPALRPQFTWSANLALEPPPQPLLDRLITLLHATIP
;
A
#
# COMPACT_ATOMS: atom_id res chain seq x y z
N MET A 1 -3.41 4.29 -3.98
CA MET A 1 -2.34 4.26 -5.00
C MET A 1 -2.75 4.98 -6.28
N VAL A 2 -3.66 4.44 -7.12
CA VAL A 2 -4.08 5.05 -8.41
C VAL A 2 -4.43 6.54 -8.30
N HIS A 3 -5.25 6.93 -7.33
CA HIS A 3 -5.64 8.34 -7.17
C HIS A 3 -4.47 9.27 -6.84
N LEU A 4 -3.47 8.78 -6.12
CA LEU A 4 -2.28 9.55 -5.78
C LEU A 4 -1.34 9.66 -7.00
N ILE A 5 -1.19 8.59 -7.77
CA ILE A 5 -0.43 8.60 -9.03
C ILE A 5 -1.01 9.64 -10.00
N ARG A 6 -2.34 9.68 -10.13
CA ARG A 6 -3.06 10.63 -11.02
C ARG A 6 -2.88 12.10 -10.66
N GLN A 7 -2.28 12.43 -9.51
CA GLN A 7 -1.92 13.80 -9.16
C GLN A 7 -0.73 14.32 -10.00
N GLY A 8 -0.09 13.47 -10.81
CA GLY A 8 0.92 13.88 -11.79
C GLY A 8 2.35 13.93 -11.25
N HIS A 9 2.58 13.44 -10.02
CA HIS A 9 3.91 13.35 -9.43
C HIS A 9 4.59 12.02 -9.81
N PRO A 10 5.89 12.03 -10.15
CA PRO A 10 6.62 10.79 -10.38
C PRO A 10 6.67 9.97 -9.09
N LEU A 11 6.06 8.79 -9.14
CA LEU A 11 5.88 7.93 -7.97
C LEU A 11 6.28 6.48 -8.29
N GLY A 12 7.11 5.91 -7.43
CA GLY A 12 7.40 4.48 -7.39
C GLY A 12 6.30 3.73 -6.62
N CYS A 13 5.85 2.60 -7.14
CA CYS A 13 4.84 1.77 -6.50
C CYS A 13 5.41 0.38 -6.23
N LEU A 14 5.54 0.02 -4.95
CA LEU A 14 5.93 -1.33 -4.56
C LEU A 14 4.73 -2.08 -4.01
N LYS A 15 4.34 -3.17 -4.67
CA LYS A 15 3.34 -4.10 -4.12
C LYS A 15 4.05 -5.29 -3.51
N VAL A 16 3.77 -5.58 -2.24
CA VAL A 16 4.34 -6.75 -1.56
C VAL A 16 3.23 -7.74 -1.31
N ARG A 17 3.39 -8.99 -1.77
CA ARG A 17 2.41 -10.05 -1.50
C ARG A 17 3.06 -11.31 -0.92
N PRO A 18 2.47 -11.87 0.16
CA PRO A 18 2.81 -13.23 0.55
C PRO A 18 2.33 -14.20 -0.53
N THR A 19 3.05 -15.30 -0.69
CA THR A 19 2.63 -16.44 -1.52
C THR A 19 2.64 -17.72 -0.71
N HIS A 20 1.61 -18.55 -0.93
CA HIS A 20 1.47 -19.86 -0.32
C HIS A 20 1.76 -21.00 -1.30
N ARG A 21 1.93 -20.70 -2.60
CA ARG A 21 2.18 -21.71 -3.63
C ARG A 21 3.66 -21.68 -4.05
N PRO A 22 4.38 -22.81 -4.02
CA PRO A 22 5.70 -22.89 -4.62
C PRO A 22 5.57 -22.63 -6.12
N LEU A 23 6.39 -21.72 -6.65
CA LEU A 23 6.44 -21.40 -8.09
C LEU A 23 6.74 -22.67 -8.91
N ALA A 24 6.02 -22.82 -10.03
CA ALA A 24 6.48 -23.68 -11.10
C ALA A 24 7.83 -23.17 -11.63
N LYS A 25 8.69 -24.07 -12.10
CA LYS A 25 10.12 -23.80 -12.37
C LYS A 25 10.35 -22.77 -13.49
N ASP A 26 9.32 -22.55 -14.31
CA ASP A 26 9.21 -21.69 -15.48
C ASP A 26 8.74 -20.25 -15.19
N GLU A 27 8.19 -19.98 -14.00
CA GLU A 27 7.73 -18.65 -13.57
C GLU A 27 8.82 -17.83 -12.84
N ARG A 28 10.07 -18.34 -12.80
CA ARG A 28 11.18 -17.74 -12.05
C ARG A 28 11.97 -16.76 -12.92
N THR A 29 11.86 -15.47 -12.67
CA THR A 29 12.94 -14.52 -12.98
C THR A 29 14.05 -14.70 -11.91
N PRO A 30 15.34 -14.80 -12.26
CA PRO A 30 16.38 -15.18 -11.32
C PRO A 30 16.76 -14.01 -10.43
N THR A 31 16.06 -13.84 -9.32
CA THR A 31 16.62 -13.17 -8.13
C THR A 31 16.40 -14.08 -6.93
N THR A 32 17.42 -14.92 -6.73
CA THR A 32 18.01 -15.48 -5.51
C THR A 32 17.17 -15.66 -4.23
N ASP A 33 17.39 -16.83 -3.63
CA ASP A 33 16.77 -17.45 -2.46
C ASP A 33 15.28 -17.74 -2.64
N GLY A 34 14.91 -19.02 -2.66
CA GLY A 34 13.52 -19.49 -2.82
C GLY A 34 12.52 -19.00 -1.75
N ALA A 35 12.92 -18.06 -0.89
CA ALA A 35 12.10 -17.32 0.06
C ALA A 35 11.45 -16.06 -0.55
N TYR A 36 11.96 -15.47 -1.63
CA TYR A 36 11.31 -14.33 -2.30
C TYR A 36 11.68 -14.23 -3.79
N TRP A 37 10.92 -13.43 -4.55
CA TRP A 37 11.27 -13.06 -5.93
C TRP A 37 10.54 -11.78 -6.35
N MET A 38 11.00 -11.19 -7.45
CA MET A 38 10.34 -10.04 -8.08
C MET A 38 9.56 -10.50 -9.32
N GLU A 39 8.32 -10.02 -9.48
CA GLU A 39 7.57 -10.32 -10.70
C GLU A 39 8.16 -9.59 -11.91
N ASP A 40 8.03 -10.23 -13.08
CA ASP A 40 8.53 -9.68 -14.34
C ASP A 40 7.75 -8.43 -14.76
N ALA A 41 8.46 -7.35 -15.11
CA ALA A 41 7.86 -6.08 -15.49
C ALA A 41 6.95 -6.20 -16.73
N THR A 42 7.27 -7.08 -17.66
CA THR A 42 6.48 -7.34 -18.87
C THR A 42 5.12 -7.93 -18.49
N TYR A 43 5.08 -8.84 -17.51
CA TYR A 43 3.83 -9.40 -16.99
C TYR A 43 2.99 -8.34 -16.29
N LEU A 44 3.60 -7.46 -15.51
CA LEU A 44 2.90 -6.40 -14.76
C LEU A 44 2.21 -5.38 -15.66
N GLN A 45 2.68 -5.20 -16.89
CA GLN A 45 2.12 -4.28 -17.88
C GLN A 45 1.00 -4.88 -18.73
N GLN A 46 0.74 -6.20 -18.62
CA GLN A 46 -0.29 -6.85 -19.43
C GLN A 46 -1.70 -6.37 -19.08
N PRO A 47 -2.61 -6.27 -20.07
CA PRO A 47 -4.02 -5.97 -19.82
C PRO A 47 -4.64 -6.97 -18.81
N GLY A 48 -5.33 -6.45 -17.79
CA GLY A 48 -5.95 -7.27 -16.74
C GLY A 48 -5.03 -7.62 -15.56
N ALA A 49 -3.73 -7.33 -15.64
CA ALA A 49 -2.85 -7.42 -14.48
C ALA A 49 -3.24 -6.37 -13.44
N ASP A 50 -3.31 -6.77 -12.17
CA ASP A 50 -3.73 -5.88 -11.06
C ASP A 50 -2.81 -4.65 -10.87
N CYS A 51 -1.56 -4.74 -11.33
CA CYS A 51 -0.60 -3.62 -11.33
C CYS A 51 -0.60 -2.81 -12.63
N GLY A 52 -1.23 -3.30 -13.71
CA GLY A 52 -1.32 -2.58 -14.98
C GLY A 52 -2.01 -1.22 -14.84
N ARG A 53 -2.99 -1.13 -13.93
CA ARG A 53 -3.67 0.13 -13.57
C ARG A 53 -2.74 1.18 -12.94
N TYR A 54 -1.59 0.80 -12.38
CA TYR A 54 -0.62 1.74 -11.81
C TYR A 54 0.17 2.41 -12.93
N PHE A 55 0.63 1.62 -13.90
CA PHE A 55 1.26 2.15 -15.12
C PHE A 55 0.31 3.03 -15.92
N GLN A 56 -0.94 2.58 -16.13
CA GLN A 56 -1.97 3.37 -16.82
C GLN A 56 -2.30 4.68 -16.10
N ALA A 57 -2.13 4.72 -14.77
CA ALA A 57 -2.33 5.94 -14.00
C ALA A 57 -1.16 6.92 -14.10
N GLY A 58 -0.01 6.50 -14.64
CA GLY A 58 1.20 7.32 -14.78
C GLY A 58 2.29 7.04 -13.74
N ALA A 59 2.31 5.86 -13.10
CA ALA A 59 3.38 5.52 -12.16
C ALA A 59 4.74 5.53 -12.89
N ALA A 60 5.75 6.13 -12.25
CA ALA A 60 7.09 6.20 -12.82
C ALA A 60 7.75 4.81 -12.86
N GLN A 61 7.49 4.00 -11.84
CA GLN A 61 7.93 2.62 -11.77
C GLN A 61 6.98 1.80 -10.90
N VAL A 62 6.80 0.54 -11.25
CA VAL A 62 6.02 -0.41 -10.46
C VAL A 62 6.82 -1.69 -10.29
N GLU A 63 7.06 -2.06 -9.04
CA GLU A 63 7.71 -3.32 -8.67
C GLU A 63 6.72 -4.18 -7.88
N VAL A 64 6.84 -5.50 -8.02
CA VAL A 64 6.06 -6.44 -7.21
C VAL A 64 6.98 -7.46 -6.57
N LEU A 65 7.08 -7.39 -5.25
CA LEU A 65 7.77 -8.37 -4.43
C LEU A 65 6.81 -9.48 -4.01
N ARG A 66 7.20 -10.72 -4.26
CA ARG A 66 6.56 -11.93 -3.77
C ARG A 66 7.46 -12.58 -2.73
N HIS A 67 6.90 -13.08 -1.63
CA HIS A 67 7.69 -13.75 -0.60
C HIS A 67 6.95 -14.91 0.06
N HIS A 68 7.72 -15.90 0.49
CA HIS A 68 7.32 -17.01 1.34
C HIS A 68 7.80 -16.79 2.77
N GLY A 69 6.97 -17.15 3.76
CA GLY A 69 7.33 -17.11 5.18
C GLY A 69 8.08 -15.83 5.56
N ASN A 70 9.30 -16.00 6.07
CA ASN A 70 10.15 -14.91 6.57
C ASN A 70 10.98 -14.21 5.46
N GLY A 71 10.78 -14.53 4.18
CA GLY A 71 11.53 -13.96 3.05
C GLY A 71 11.31 -12.47 2.83
N LEU A 72 10.31 -11.86 3.48
CA LEU A 72 10.04 -10.42 3.36
C LEU A 72 11.22 -9.56 3.83
N ALA A 73 11.84 -9.92 4.96
CA ALA A 73 12.94 -9.14 5.53
C ALA A 73 14.16 -9.06 4.59
N ALA A 74 14.41 -10.13 3.82
CA ALA A 74 15.49 -10.18 2.84
C ALA A 74 15.09 -9.58 1.48
N GLY A 75 13.86 -9.81 1.04
CA GLY A 75 13.41 -9.35 -0.27
C GLY A 75 13.05 -7.87 -0.34
N LEU A 76 12.62 -7.27 0.78
CA LEU A 76 12.19 -5.87 0.78
C LEU A 76 13.33 -4.88 0.45
N PRO A 77 14.53 -4.97 1.05
CA PRO A 77 15.66 -4.12 0.64
C PRO A 77 15.97 -4.24 -0.86
N VAL A 78 16.03 -5.46 -1.39
CA VAL A 78 16.29 -5.72 -2.82
C VAL A 78 15.22 -5.10 -3.72
N ALA A 79 13.94 -5.18 -3.32
CA ALA A 79 12.86 -4.56 -4.06
C ALA A 79 12.97 -3.02 -4.05
N LEU A 80 13.39 -2.44 -2.94
CA LEU A 80 13.56 -0.98 -2.80
C LEU A 80 14.76 -0.45 -3.60
N GLU A 81 15.85 -1.21 -3.67
CA GLU A 81 17.06 -0.85 -4.45
C GLU A 81 16.82 -0.76 -5.96
N ARG A 82 15.70 -1.34 -6.46
CA ARG A 82 15.33 -1.23 -7.87
C ARG A 82 14.76 0.13 -8.26
N PHE A 83 14.30 0.91 -7.30
CA PHE A 83 13.78 2.24 -7.59
C PHE A 83 14.94 3.26 -7.70
N PRO A 84 14.87 4.22 -8.63
CA PRO A 84 15.81 5.32 -8.72
C PRO A 84 15.95 6.06 -7.38
N ALA A 85 17.18 6.46 -7.07
CA ALA A 85 17.44 7.32 -5.91
C ALA A 85 16.58 8.60 -5.99
N GLY A 86 15.98 8.98 -4.86
CA GLY A 86 15.14 10.18 -4.76
C GLY A 86 13.72 10.03 -5.30
N LEU A 87 13.34 8.88 -5.89
CA LEU A 87 11.96 8.63 -6.28
C LEU A 87 11.10 8.32 -5.04
N PRO A 88 10.03 9.09 -4.74
CA PRO A 88 9.13 8.74 -3.65
C PRO A 88 8.40 7.42 -3.92
N ILE A 89 8.31 6.56 -2.90
CA ILE A 89 7.76 5.20 -3.05
C ILE A 89 6.52 5.04 -2.17
N VAL A 90 5.43 4.52 -2.75
CA VAL A 90 4.29 4.02 -2.00
C VAL A 90 4.34 2.49 -1.96
N VAL A 91 4.28 1.94 -0.75
CA VAL A 91 4.29 0.49 -0.52
C VAL A 91 2.88 0.01 -0.17
N GLU A 92 2.32 -0.89 -0.97
CA GLU A 92 1.05 -1.56 -0.69
C GLU A 92 1.32 -2.87 0.07
N SER A 93 1.46 -2.78 1.40
CA SER A 93 1.46 -3.95 2.31
C SER A 93 1.51 -3.53 3.78
N SER A 94 0.60 -4.07 4.60
CA SER A 94 0.71 -3.94 6.06
C SER A 94 1.92 -4.72 6.61
N GLY A 95 2.24 -5.88 6.02
CA GLY A 95 3.35 -6.71 6.50
C GLY A 95 4.73 -6.09 6.30
N ALA A 96 4.86 -5.12 5.37
CA ALA A 96 6.12 -4.43 5.13
C ALA A 96 6.44 -3.36 6.18
N VAL A 97 5.42 -2.79 6.84
CA VAL A 97 5.57 -1.65 7.75
C VAL A 97 6.63 -1.88 8.85
N PRO A 98 6.69 -3.05 9.55
CA PRO A 98 7.71 -3.29 10.57
C PRO A 98 9.16 -3.32 10.05
N HIS A 99 9.35 -3.48 8.73
CA HIS A 99 10.64 -3.51 8.06
C HIS A 99 11.00 -2.17 7.41
N LEU A 100 10.11 -1.18 7.50
CA LEU A 100 10.27 0.13 6.89
C LEU A 100 10.36 1.20 7.98
N ARG A 101 10.77 2.40 7.55
CA ARG A 101 10.61 3.64 8.32
C ARG A 101 9.69 4.58 7.54
N PRO A 102 8.40 4.25 7.42
CA PRO A 102 7.48 5.02 6.60
C PRO A 102 7.25 6.41 7.19
N VAL A 103 7.14 7.41 6.33
CA VAL A 103 6.74 8.78 6.72
C VAL A 103 5.25 8.89 7.08
N ALA A 104 4.45 7.99 6.51
CA ALA A 104 3.03 7.86 6.78
C ALA A 104 2.61 6.40 6.57
N VAL A 105 1.67 5.95 7.41
CA VAL A 105 1.01 4.65 7.29
C VAL A 105 -0.48 4.92 7.19
N ILE A 106 -1.02 4.66 5.99
CA ILE A 106 -2.42 4.89 5.70
C ILE A 106 -3.17 3.57 5.83
N LEU A 107 -4.14 3.53 6.73
CA LEU A 107 -5.08 2.43 6.84
C LEU A 107 -6.36 2.78 6.09
N ILE A 108 -6.72 1.97 5.09
CA ILE A 108 -8.01 2.10 4.39
C ILE A 108 -8.95 1.01 4.92
N VAL A 109 -10.07 1.42 5.51
CA VAL A 109 -11.06 0.51 6.10
C VAL A 109 -12.40 0.68 5.39
N ARG A 110 -13.09 -0.42 5.10
CA ARG A 110 -14.48 -0.42 4.63
C ARG A 110 -15.40 -0.91 5.76
N PRO A 111 -16.21 -0.03 6.38
CA PRO A 111 -17.14 -0.44 7.42
C PRO A 111 -18.31 -1.31 6.93
N PRO A 112 -18.97 -2.08 7.82
CA PRO A 112 -18.50 -2.39 9.17
C PRO A 112 -17.24 -3.26 9.11
N PRO A 113 -16.26 -3.05 10.03
CA PRO A 113 -15.09 -3.92 10.09
C PRO A 113 -15.55 -5.34 10.43
N ARG A 114 -15.50 -6.25 9.46
CA ARG A 114 -15.88 -7.65 9.69
C ARG A 114 -14.77 -8.40 10.44
N GLU A 115 -13.51 -8.09 10.11
CA GLU A 115 -12.30 -8.62 10.76
C GLU A 115 -11.06 -7.89 10.21
N MET A 116 -10.02 -7.68 11.02
CA MET A 116 -8.72 -7.20 10.53
C MET A 116 -7.72 -8.35 10.46
N LYS A 117 -6.93 -8.41 9.38
CA LYS A 117 -5.86 -9.40 9.25
C LYS A 117 -4.82 -9.20 10.36
N PRO A 118 -4.15 -10.28 10.84
CA PRO A 118 -3.10 -10.16 11.86
C PRO A 118 -2.00 -9.15 11.51
N SER A 119 -1.58 -9.09 10.23
CA SER A 119 -0.58 -8.13 9.76
C SER A 119 -1.08 -6.68 9.80
N THR A 120 -2.38 -6.45 9.69
CA THR A 120 -2.99 -5.12 9.83
C THR A 120 -3.10 -4.72 11.30
N LEU A 121 -3.48 -5.66 12.18
CA LEU A 121 -3.51 -5.42 13.63
C LEU A 121 -2.13 -5.01 14.18
N ALA A 122 -1.06 -5.64 13.69
CA ALA A 122 0.31 -5.36 14.12
C ALA A 122 0.79 -3.93 13.80
N ILE A 123 0.16 -3.24 12.83
CA ILE A 123 0.58 -1.90 12.40
C ILE A 123 -0.30 -0.79 12.96
N LEU A 124 -1.39 -1.10 13.69
CA LEU A 124 -2.31 -0.08 14.21
C LEU A 124 -1.62 1.05 15.00
N PRO A 125 -0.62 0.79 15.86
CA PRO A 125 0.09 1.86 16.56
C PRO A 125 0.89 2.80 15.64
N GLN A 126 1.17 2.37 14.41
CA GLN A 126 1.98 3.10 13.44
C GLN A 126 1.11 3.86 12.43
N VAL A 127 -0.22 3.63 12.40
CA VAL A 127 -1.16 4.28 11.49
C VAL A 127 -1.21 5.78 11.78
N THR A 128 -0.81 6.59 10.80
CA THR A 128 -0.89 8.06 10.87
C THR A 128 -2.21 8.57 10.29
N ASP A 129 -2.78 7.84 9.34
CA ASP A 129 -3.85 8.31 8.47
C ASP A 129 -4.91 7.22 8.32
N LEU A 130 -6.17 7.53 8.63
CA LEU A 130 -7.29 6.60 8.48
C LEU A 130 -8.23 7.08 7.37
N LEU A 131 -8.41 6.25 6.34
CA LEU A 131 -9.40 6.50 5.29
C LEU A 131 -10.54 5.48 5.39
N ILE A 132 -11.74 5.99 5.63
CA ILE A 132 -12.96 5.21 5.71
C ILE A 132 -13.60 5.18 4.32
N ASN A 133 -13.53 4.02 3.68
CA ASN A 133 -14.19 3.76 2.41
C ASN A 133 -15.68 3.49 2.66
N THR A 134 -16.48 4.54 2.58
CA THR A 134 -17.93 4.51 2.82
C THR A 134 -18.66 3.97 1.59
N SER A 135 -19.68 3.15 1.80
CA SER A 135 -20.74 2.95 0.79
C SER A 135 -21.85 3.99 0.98
N ASP A 136 -22.78 4.08 0.02
CA ASP A 136 -23.89 5.05 0.06
C ASP A 136 -24.75 4.96 1.34
N ASP A 137 -24.75 3.79 2.00
CA ASP A 137 -25.48 3.53 3.26
C ASP A 137 -24.62 3.58 4.53
N ALA A 138 -23.39 4.12 4.47
CA ALA A 138 -22.48 4.10 5.61
C ALA A 138 -22.83 5.13 6.70
N PRO A 139 -22.59 4.82 8.00
CA PRO A 139 -22.64 5.84 9.05
C PRO A 139 -21.65 6.96 8.75
N SER A 140 -21.94 8.17 9.26
CA SER A 140 -21.03 9.32 9.15
C SER A 140 -19.59 8.93 9.52
N SER A 141 -18.60 9.47 8.82
CA SER A 141 -17.16 9.21 9.01
C SER A 141 -16.76 9.12 10.48
N ASP A 142 -17.23 10.07 11.28
CA ASP A 142 -16.87 10.21 12.70
C ASP A 142 -17.40 9.06 13.54
N ARG A 143 -18.60 8.55 13.22
CA ARG A 143 -19.18 7.39 13.91
C ARG A 143 -18.45 6.11 13.54
N ALA A 144 -18.10 5.93 12.27
CA ALA A 144 -17.31 4.78 11.83
C ALA A 144 -15.89 4.80 12.43
N ALA A 145 -15.26 5.96 12.50
CA ALA A 145 -13.96 6.14 13.15
C ALA A 145 -14.02 5.85 14.65
N ALA A 146 -15.04 6.37 15.33
CA ALA A 146 -15.24 6.14 16.77
C ALA A 146 -15.47 4.66 17.07
N ALA A 147 -16.31 3.96 16.29
CA ALA A 147 -16.53 2.54 16.45
C ALA A 147 -15.24 1.73 16.25
N LEU A 148 -14.47 2.04 15.19
CA LEU A 148 -13.15 1.43 14.97
C LEU A 148 -12.18 1.67 16.13
N GLY A 149 -12.21 2.87 16.75
CA GLY A 149 -11.37 3.17 17.92
C GLY A 149 -11.76 2.38 19.17
N VAL A 150 -13.04 2.01 19.31
CA VAL A 150 -13.52 1.12 20.39
C VAL A 150 -13.07 -0.31 20.14
N ASP A 151 -13.26 -0.83 18.93
CA ASP A 151 -12.90 -2.20 18.56
C ASP A 151 -11.38 -2.41 18.54
N PHE A 152 -10.64 -1.36 18.16
CA PHE A 152 -9.19 -1.38 18.01
C PHE A 152 -8.53 -0.24 18.79
N PRO A 153 -8.42 -0.34 20.13
CA PRO A 153 -7.89 0.72 20.97
C PRO A 153 -6.43 1.08 20.71
N ALA A 154 -5.68 0.33 19.90
CA ALA A 154 -4.32 0.68 19.49
C ALA A 154 -4.27 1.62 18.29
N LEU A 155 -5.40 1.77 17.56
CA LEU A 155 -5.51 2.65 16.39
C LEU A 155 -5.46 4.12 16.84
N ARG A 156 -4.48 4.86 16.35
CA ARG A 156 -4.22 6.27 16.72
C ARG A 156 -3.95 7.13 15.48
N PRO A 157 -4.89 7.23 14.52
CA PRO A 157 -4.72 8.10 13.37
C PRO A 157 -4.65 9.55 13.85
N GLN A 158 -3.71 10.29 13.27
CA GLN A 158 -3.64 11.74 13.45
C GLN A 158 -4.74 12.42 12.63
N PHE A 159 -5.12 11.80 11.51
CA PHE A 159 -6.08 12.34 10.57
C PHE A 159 -7.04 11.26 10.10
N THR A 160 -8.31 11.63 9.96
CA THR A 160 -9.39 10.75 9.52
C THR A 160 -10.13 11.37 8.35
N TRP A 161 -10.38 10.56 7.33
CA TRP A 161 -11.09 10.94 6.11
C TRP A 161 -12.13 9.90 5.73
N SER A 162 -13.08 10.30 4.88
CA SER A 162 -14.05 9.40 4.27
C SER A 162 -14.25 9.71 2.80
N ALA A 163 -14.42 8.67 1.99
CA ALA A 163 -14.85 8.77 0.60
C ALA A 163 -15.50 7.47 0.14
N ASN A 164 -16.44 7.55 -0.80
CA ASN A 164 -16.89 6.38 -1.55
C ASN A 164 -15.90 6.09 -2.70
N LEU A 165 -14.87 5.28 -2.44
CA LEU A 165 -13.80 5.02 -3.43
C LEU A 165 -14.28 4.25 -4.68
N ALA A 166 -15.55 3.82 -4.73
CA ALA A 166 -16.15 3.29 -5.95
C ALA A 166 -16.69 4.39 -6.88
N LEU A 167 -17.02 5.57 -6.35
CA LEU A 167 -17.66 6.67 -7.07
C LEU A 167 -16.77 7.91 -7.18
N GLU A 168 -15.94 8.17 -6.17
CA GLU A 168 -15.18 9.41 -6.03
C GLU A 168 -13.72 9.15 -5.63
N PRO A 169 -12.81 10.09 -5.95
CA PRO A 169 -11.45 10.04 -5.41
C PRO A 169 -11.42 10.20 -3.88
N PRO A 170 -10.30 9.83 -3.23
CA PRO A 170 -10.07 10.20 -1.84
C PRO A 170 -10.13 11.72 -1.66
N PRO A 171 -10.44 12.22 -0.44
CA PRO A 171 -10.58 13.65 -0.21
C PRO A 171 -9.31 14.42 -0.56
N GLN A 172 -9.46 15.58 -1.20
CA GLN A 172 -8.32 16.41 -1.61
C GLN A 172 -7.35 16.74 -0.45
N PRO A 173 -7.81 17.04 0.79
CA PRO A 173 -6.90 17.28 1.91
C PRO A 173 -5.98 16.09 2.24
N LEU A 174 -6.45 14.85 2.04
CA LEU A 174 -5.60 13.67 2.19
C LEU A 174 -4.53 13.65 1.09
N LEU A 175 -4.93 13.87 -0.17
CA LEU A 175 -4.01 13.86 -1.31
C LEU A 175 -2.94 14.94 -1.17
N ASP A 176 -3.31 16.18 -0.85
CA ASP A 176 -2.39 17.30 -0.67
C ASP A 176 -1.36 17.03 0.44
N ARG A 177 -1.81 16.45 1.55
CA ARG A 177 -0.94 16.04 2.65
C ARG A 177 0.06 14.98 2.20
N LEU A 178 -0.39 13.94 1.49
CA LEU A 178 0.50 12.88 1.01
C LEU A 178 1.52 13.41 0.02
N ILE A 179 1.12 14.28 -0.91
CA ILE A 179 2.05 14.95 -1.83
C ILE A 179 3.10 15.74 -1.06
N THR A 180 2.67 16.51 -0.05
CA THR A 180 3.58 17.28 0.81
C THR A 180 4.61 16.38 1.49
N LEU A 181 4.18 15.25 2.04
CA LEU A 181 5.09 14.28 2.67
C LEU A 181 6.07 13.66 1.68
N LEU A 182 5.61 13.33 0.47
CA LEU A 182 6.47 12.75 -0.57
C LEU A 182 7.57 13.73 -1.01
N HIS A 183 7.27 15.05 -1.04
CA HIS A 183 8.26 16.08 -1.38
C HIS A 183 9.18 16.46 -0.22
N ALA A 184 8.72 16.40 1.02
CA ALA A 184 9.54 16.71 2.20
C ALA A 184 10.69 15.71 2.42
N THR A 185 10.65 14.57 1.74
CA THR A 185 11.62 13.47 1.88
C THR A 185 12.66 13.34 0.77
N ILE A 186 12.71 14.30 -0.17
CA ILE A 186 13.79 14.36 -1.16
C ILE A 186 14.81 15.42 -0.67
N PRO A 187 15.96 15.01 -0.12
CA PRO A 187 17.03 15.94 0.22
C PRO A 187 17.65 16.59 -1.03
#